data_AF-A0A3A9EJ90-F1
#
_entry.id   AF-A0A3A9EJ90-F1
#
_cell.length_a   1.000
_cell.length_b   1.000
_cell.length_c   1.000
_cell.angle_alpha   90.00
_cell.angle_beta   90.00
_cell.angle_gamma   90.00
#
_symmetry.space_group_name_H-M   'P 1'
#
loop_
_entity.id
_entity.type
_entity.pdbx_description
1 polymer ?
#
loop_
_entity_poly.entity_id
_entity_poly.type
_entity_poly.pdbx_seq_one_letter_code
_entity_poly.pdbx_strand_id
1 'polypeptide(L)'
;MRSYDYSFLSALSLPEGLSSLLAALKSPSGPFGHKAAWKPEIPQEFDHLARTSSTEKSQDLSLAFSAYTQALAHKGEPLLSAPCLVLDILCINPLPLEKGALLGGALLKNSGYPGIEASPLGKTAQRFGFFFQRALERSQIHWAENGNDYLPFLEMFLAVIYLSIQENGPANRRSTGKKLTKRVQIETFVLESATAVSKAEICAALPQVSPTTVEAVLGSMVRERAIIRIGGGRGTRYLSAAHSLPSQQ
;
A
#
# COMPACT_ATOMS: atom_id res chain seq x y z
N MET A 1 6.58 34.62 11.97
CA MET A 1 7.40 33.48 11.54
C MET A 1 6.81 32.24 12.16
N ARG A 2 6.54 31.18 11.38
CA ARG A 2 5.99 29.91 11.90
C ARG A 2 7.01 29.22 12.80
N SER A 3 6.52 28.46 13.77
CA SER A 3 7.34 27.61 14.62
C SER A 3 6.78 26.19 14.56
N TYR A 4 7.63 25.24 14.23
CA TYR A 4 7.30 23.82 14.18
C TYR A 4 8.13 23.12 15.25
N ASP A 5 7.48 22.36 16.11
CA ASP A 5 8.13 21.56 17.14
C ASP A 5 7.34 20.28 17.37
N TYR A 6 8.04 19.15 17.39
CA TYR A 6 7.45 17.83 17.66
C TYR A 6 8.04 17.21 18.94
N SER A 7 8.84 17.96 19.71
CA SER A 7 9.44 17.49 20.96
C SER A 7 8.40 17.08 22.00
N PHE A 8 7.22 17.74 21.98
CA PHE A 8 6.08 17.46 22.86
C PHE A 8 5.59 16.01 22.77
N LEU A 9 5.80 15.32 21.63
CA LEU A 9 5.40 13.92 21.44
C LEU A 9 6.05 12.99 22.46
N SER A 10 7.23 13.34 22.99
CA SER A 10 7.92 12.55 24.01
C SER A 10 7.23 12.59 25.38
N ALA A 11 6.46 13.64 25.66
CA ALA A 11 5.74 13.85 26.92
C ALA A 11 4.21 13.69 26.77
N LEU A 12 3.74 13.38 25.56
CA LEU A 12 2.32 13.32 25.25
C LEU A 12 1.69 12.07 25.88
N SER A 13 0.67 12.28 26.72
CA SER A 13 -0.16 11.19 27.24
C SER A 13 -1.13 10.75 26.16
N LEU A 14 -0.78 9.64 25.49
CA LEU A 14 -1.56 9.12 24.37
C LEU A 14 -2.86 8.46 24.87
N PRO A 15 -4.01 8.71 24.22
CA PRO A 15 -5.23 7.95 24.46
C PRO A 15 -4.99 6.44 24.31
N GLU A 16 -5.75 5.63 25.06
CA GLU A 16 -5.58 4.17 25.09
C GLU A 16 -5.69 3.53 23.69
N GLY A 17 -6.62 4.02 22.86
CA GLY A 17 -6.80 3.57 21.49
C GLY A 17 -5.57 3.83 20.61
N LEU A 18 -4.97 5.02 20.72
CA LEU A 18 -3.78 5.40 19.96
C LEU A 18 -2.55 4.61 20.44
N SER A 19 -2.38 4.45 21.76
CA SER A 19 -1.33 3.63 22.36
C SER A 19 -1.38 2.17 21.88
N SER A 20 -2.59 1.60 21.85
CA SER A 20 -2.82 0.22 21.39
C SER A 20 -2.50 0.07 19.90
N LEU A 21 -2.88 1.04 19.08
CA LEU A 21 -2.61 1.05 17.65
C LEU A 21 -1.11 1.16 17.37
N LEU A 22 -0.43 2.07 18.06
CA LEU A 22 1.02 2.24 17.96
C LEU A 22 1.77 0.97 18.38
N ALA A 23 1.34 0.31 19.46
CA ALA A 23 1.91 -0.98 19.86
C ALA A 23 1.70 -2.06 18.79
N ALA A 24 0.52 -2.12 18.17
CA ALA A 24 0.22 -3.08 17.10
C ALA A 24 1.11 -2.86 15.85
N LEU A 25 1.38 -1.60 15.49
CA LEU A 25 2.26 -1.27 14.36
C LEU A 25 3.73 -1.56 14.62
N LYS A 26 4.17 -1.47 15.89
CA LYS A 26 5.56 -1.71 16.31
C LYS A 26 5.94 -3.17 16.50
N SER A 27 4.96 -4.07 16.63
CA SER A 27 5.23 -5.48 16.92
C SER A 27 6.24 -6.09 15.91
N PRO A 28 7.27 -6.84 16.35
CA PRO A 28 8.24 -7.48 15.47
C PRO A 28 7.66 -8.63 14.62
N SER A 29 6.55 -9.22 15.07
CA SER A 29 5.68 -10.10 14.26
C SER A 29 4.65 -9.31 13.44
N GLY A 30 4.66 -7.99 13.56
CA GLY A 30 3.86 -7.05 12.81
C GLY A 30 4.34 -6.92 11.36
N PRO A 31 3.48 -6.43 10.47
CA PRO A 31 3.62 -6.54 9.02
C PRO A 31 4.73 -5.68 8.42
N PHE A 32 5.37 -4.82 9.22
CA PHE A 32 6.37 -3.87 8.73
C PHE A 32 7.80 -4.18 9.11
N GLY A 33 8.05 -4.99 10.15
CA GLY A 33 9.40 -5.35 10.61
C GLY A 33 10.30 -4.13 10.79
N HIS A 34 10.37 -3.57 12.00
CA HIS A 34 11.24 -2.42 12.25
C HIS A 34 12.72 -2.80 12.05
N LYS A 35 13.32 -2.35 10.95
CA LYS A 35 14.76 -2.50 10.68
C LYS A 35 15.44 -1.18 10.98
N ALA A 36 16.32 -1.17 11.97
CA ALA A 36 17.04 0.02 12.37
C ALA A 36 18.06 0.45 11.31
N ALA A 37 17.81 1.60 10.70
CA ALA A 37 18.74 2.70 10.45
C ALA A 37 17.91 3.80 9.78
N TRP A 38 17.42 4.77 10.56
CA TRP A 38 16.79 5.96 9.98
C TRP A 38 17.80 6.63 9.05
N LYS A 39 17.36 6.95 7.84
CA LYS A 39 18.13 7.77 6.91
C LYS A 39 17.46 9.15 6.81
N PRO A 40 18.19 10.26 7.02
CA PRO A 40 17.67 11.61 6.84
C PRO A 40 17.54 11.96 5.35
N GLU A 41 16.90 11.09 4.57
CA GLU A 41 16.65 11.33 3.15
C GLU A 41 15.32 12.07 2.99
N ILE A 42 15.38 13.23 2.35
CA ILE A 42 14.22 14.01 1.94
C ILE A 42 13.52 13.22 0.82
N PRO A 43 12.22 12.85 0.96
CA PRO A 43 11.47 12.24 -0.12
C PRO A 43 11.48 13.14 -1.36
N GLN A 44 11.64 12.58 -2.56
CA GLN A 44 11.68 13.36 -3.82
C GLN A 44 10.41 14.20 -3.99
N GLU A 45 9.28 13.68 -3.53
CA GLU A 45 7.98 14.35 -3.52
C GLU A 45 8.00 15.63 -2.67
N PHE A 46 8.71 15.61 -1.54
CA PHE A 46 8.87 16.77 -0.68
C PHE A 46 9.75 17.85 -1.32
N ASP A 47 10.88 17.45 -1.89
CA ASP A 47 11.81 18.38 -2.57
C ASP A 47 11.13 19.06 -3.77
N HIS A 48 10.39 18.31 -4.58
CA HIS A 48 9.58 18.88 -5.65
C HIS A 48 8.51 19.86 -5.13
N LEU A 49 7.85 19.53 -4.03
CA LEU A 49 6.84 20.40 -3.40
C LEU A 49 7.46 21.72 -2.94
N ALA A 50 8.62 21.68 -2.29
CA ALA A 50 9.31 22.86 -1.81
C ALA A 50 9.74 23.78 -2.97
N ARG A 51 10.23 23.22 -4.08
CA ARG A 51 10.69 23.99 -5.26
C ARG A 51 9.58 24.65 -6.07
N THR A 52 8.39 24.05 -6.08
CA THR A 52 7.25 24.55 -6.87
C THR A 52 6.33 25.50 -6.09
N SER A 53 6.55 25.62 -4.78
CA SER A 53 5.80 26.51 -3.90
C SER A 53 6.34 27.95 -3.90
N SER A 54 5.55 28.91 -3.40
CA SER A 54 6.01 30.30 -3.19
C SER A 54 7.16 30.33 -2.18
N THR A 55 7.97 31.40 -2.21
CA THR A 55 9.13 31.55 -1.32
C THR A 55 8.78 31.38 0.16
N GLU A 56 7.68 31.98 0.60
CA GLU A 56 7.20 31.86 2.00
C GLU A 56 6.81 30.41 2.35
N LYS A 57 6.06 29.72 1.48
CA LYS A 57 5.67 28.33 1.68
C LYS A 57 6.87 27.39 1.67
N SER A 58 7.83 27.63 0.79
CA SER A 58 9.07 26.86 0.69
C SER A 58 9.92 26.97 1.96
N GLN A 59 9.97 28.17 2.56
CA GLN A 59 10.62 28.41 3.84
C GLN A 59 9.91 27.67 4.97
N ASP A 60 8.58 27.76 5.05
CA ASP A 60 7.80 27.06 6.07
C ASP A 60 7.92 25.53 5.95
N LEU A 61 7.90 24.98 4.73
CA LEU A 61 8.14 23.56 4.47
C LEU A 61 9.53 23.14 4.99
N SER A 62 10.56 23.92 4.68
CA SER A 62 11.93 23.64 5.13
C SER A 62 12.06 23.66 6.66
N LEU A 63 11.39 24.60 7.33
CA LEU A 63 11.34 24.66 8.80
C LEU A 63 10.61 23.46 9.40
N ALA A 64 9.47 23.06 8.83
CA ALA A 64 8.72 21.88 9.29
C ALA A 64 9.55 20.60 9.15
N PHE A 65 10.27 20.43 8.04
CA PHE A 65 11.14 19.28 7.83
C PHE A 65 12.36 19.29 8.77
N SER A 66 12.94 20.47 9.02
CA SER A 66 13.99 20.64 10.04
C SER A 66 13.51 20.18 11.42
N ALA A 67 12.32 20.60 11.86
CA ALA A 67 11.75 20.18 13.13
C ALA A 67 11.55 18.65 13.20
N TYR A 68 11.13 18.04 12.09
CA TYR A 68 10.95 16.59 12.00
C TYR A 68 12.27 15.84 12.13
N THR A 69 13.31 16.26 11.42
CA THR A 69 14.63 15.62 11.51
C THR A 69 15.26 15.79 12.89
N GLN A 70 15.08 16.95 13.53
CA GLN A 70 15.49 17.19 14.91
C GLN A 70 14.76 16.26 15.89
N ALA A 71 13.44 16.11 15.75
CA ALA A 71 12.67 15.20 16.60
C ALA A 71 13.16 13.75 16.47
N LEU A 72 13.47 13.29 15.26
CA LEU A 72 14.02 11.95 15.04
C LEU A 72 15.45 11.79 15.59
N ALA A 73 16.29 12.82 15.46
CA ALA A 73 17.64 12.83 16.04
C ALA A 73 17.62 12.68 17.57
N HIS A 74 16.58 13.21 18.23
CA HIS A 74 16.34 13.05 19.66
C HIS A 74 15.55 11.77 20.02
N LYS A 75 15.58 10.75 19.16
CA LYS A 75 14.87 9.46 19.35
C LYS A 75 13.34 9.59 19.45
N GLY A 76 12.77 10.62 18.83
CA GLY A 76 11.32 10.75 18.67
C GLY A 76 10.74 9.59 17.86
N GLU A 77 9.47 9.29 18.12
CA GLU A 77 8.78 8.16 17.50
C GLU A 77 8.37 8.48 16.05
N PRO A 78 8.91 7.81 15.01
CA PRO A 78 8.59 8.15 13.62
C PRO A 78 7.11 7.96 13.28
N LEU A 79 6.44 6.97 13.86
CA LEU A 79 5.00 6.75 13.69
C LEU A 79 4.14 7.91 14.18
N LEU A 80 4.66 8.76 15.06
CA LEU A 80 3.99 9.97 15.55
C LEU A 80 4.50 11.23 14.84
N SER A 81 5.82 11.36 14.68
CA SER A 81 6.41 12.55 14.07
C SER A 81 6.08 12.70 12.58
N ALA A 82 5.98 11.60 11.82
CA ALA A 82 5.67 11.66 10.39
C ALA A 82 4.24 12.18 10.10
N PRO A 83 3.18 11.70 10.78
CA PRO A 83 1.85 12.32 10.66
C PRO A 83 1.81 13.80 11.03
N CYS A 84 2.54 14.24 12.07
CA CYS A 84 2.61 15.66 12.41
C CYS A 84 3.21 16.50 11.28
N LEU A 85 4.33 16.03 10.70
CA LEU A 85 4.92 16.68 9.54
C LEU A 85 3.96 16.70 8.35
N VAL A 86 3.23 15.61 8.08
CA VAL A 86 2.24 15.58 7.00
C VAL A 86 1.12 16.59 7.24
N LEU A 87 0.60 16.69 8.47
CA LEU A 87 -0.41 17.69 8.83
C LEU A 87 0.09 19.10 8.51
N ASP A 88 1.29 19.46 8.98
CA ASP A 88 1.83 20.80 8.75
C ASP A 88 2.05 21.08 7.26
N ILE A 89 2.54 20.11 6.50
CA ILE A 89 2.67 20.23 5.04
C ILE A 89 1.31 20.47 4.38
N LEU A 90 0.27 19.74 4.78
CA LEU A 90 -1.09 19.91 4.24
C LEU A 90 -1.67 21.29 4.57
N CYS A 91 -1.34 21.85 5.73
CA CYS A 91 -1.74 23.20 6.10
C CYS A 91 -0.98 24.27 5.28
N ILE A 92 0.34 24.12 5.13
CA ILE A 92 1.19 25.06 4.36
C ILE A 92 0.83 25.01 2.86
N ASN A 93 0.63 23.81 2.33
CA ASN A 93 0.35 23.57 0.94
C ASN A 93 -0.72 22.47 0.80
N PRO A 94 -2.00 22.86 0.59
CA PRO A 94 -3.09 21.91 0.46
C PRO A 94 -2.86 20.93 -0.69
N LEU A 95 -2.62 19.66 -0.34
CA LEU A 95 -2.48 18.54 -1.27
C LEU A 95 -3.69 17.61 -1.14
N PRO A 96 -4.01 16.81 -2.17
CA PRO A 96 -4.91 15.68 -2.02
C PRO A 96 -4.45 14.77 -0.87
N LEU A 97 -5.40 14.31 -0.05
CA LEU A 97 -5.11 13.55 1.17
C LEU A 97 -4.39 12.24 0.86
N GLU A 98 -4.68 11.60 -0.29
CA GLU A 98 -3.94 10.41 -0.70
C GLU A 98 -2.46 10.71 -0.95
N LYS A 99 -2.10 11.90 -1.43
CA LYS A 99 -0.71 12.31 -1.63
C LYS A 99 -0.02 12.60 -0.30
N GLY A 100 -0.72 13.27 0.63
CA GLY A 100 -0.23 13.48 1.99
C GLY A 100 0.05 12.16 2.72
N ALA A 101 -0.86 11.18 2.59
CA ALA A 101 -0.67 9.84 3.15
C ALA A 101 0.54 9.12 2.54
N LEU A 102 0.71 9.17 1.20
CA LEU A 102 1.88 8.59 0.53
C LEU A 102 3.20 9.24 0.97
N LEU A 103 3.22 10.56 1.16
CA LEU A 103 4.39 11.27 1.69
C LEU A 103 4.75 10.80 3.10
N GLY A 104 3.75 10.68 4.00
CA GLY A 104 3.98 10.11 5.33
C GLY A 104 4.48 8.66 5.27
N GLY A 105 3.98 7.87 4.31
CA GLY A 105 4.49 6.52 4.08
C GLY A 105 5.95 6.49 3.63
N ALA A 106 6.37 7.41 2.76
CA ALA A 106 7.76 7.55 2.34
C ALA A 106 8.68 7.96 3.51
N LEU A 107 8.23 8.89 4.35
CA LEU A 107 8.95 9.29 5.57
C LEU A 107 9.14 8.12 6.54
N LEU A 108 8.10 7.31 6.73
CA LEU A 108 8.15 6.13 7.58
C LEU A 108 9.03 5.02 7.01
N LYS A 109 9.01 4.81 5.68
CA LYS A 109 9.95 3.91 4.99
C LYS A 109 11.41 4.29 5.30
N ASN A 110 11.73 5.57 5.18
CA ASN A 110 13.07 6.09 5.49
C ASN A 110 13.43 5.99 6.99
N SER A 111 12.42 5.78 7.84
CA SER A 111 12.56 5.64 9.29
C SER A 111 12.49 4.20 9.80
N GLY A 112 12.67 3.22 8.91
CA GLY A 112 12.78 1.81 9.30
C GLY A 112 11.48 1.00 9.25
N TYR A 113 10.45 1.51 8.57
CA TYR A 113 9.18 0.79 8.32
C TYR A 113 9.03 0.38 6.83
N PRO A 114 9.85 -0.55 6.32
CA PRO A 114 9.91 -0.87 4.89
C PRO A 114 8.61 -1.45 4.33
N GLY A 115 7.82 -2.18 5.14
CA GLY A 115 6.63 -2.83 4.61
C GLY A 115 5.50 -1.87 4.20
N ILE A 116 5.59 -0.57 4.55
CA ILE A 116 4.62 0.45 4.11
C ILE A 116 4.60 0.55 2.58
N GLU A 117 5.73 0.31 1.91
CA GLU A 117 5.83 0.35 0.45
C GLU A 117 4.89 -0.65 -0.24
N ALA A 118 4.65 -1.80 0.39
CA ALA A 118 3.72 -2.79 -0.16
C ALA A 118 2.26 -2.37 0.04
N SER A 119 1.96 -1.50 1.01
CA SER A 119 0.61 -1.13 1.43
C SER A 119 -0.13 -0.25 0.41
N PRO A 120 -1.45 -0.46 0.18
CA PRO A 120 -2.27 0.43 -0.64
C PRO A 120 -2.63 1.71 0.14
N LEU A 121 -1.65 2.36 0.78
CA LEU A 121 -1.86 3.46 1.73
C LEU A 121 -2.67 4.61 1.12
N GLY A 122 -2.29 5.08 -0.07
CA GLY A 122 -3.02 6.13 -0.77
C GLY A 122 -4.47 5.75 -1.12
N LYS A 123 -4.72 4.49 -1.52
CA LYS A 123 -6.08 4.00 -1.79
C LYS A 123 -6.90 3.89 -0.51
N THR A 124 -6.28 3.46 0.59
CA THR A 124 -6.92 3.37 1.90
C THR A 124 -7.29 4.77 2.39
N ALA A 125 -6.37 5.74 2.30
CA ALA A 125 -6.63 7.13 2.62
C ALA A 125 -7.78 7.72 1.79
N GLN A 126 -7.81 7.44 0.48
CA GLN A 126 -8.90 7.87 -0.39
C GLN A 126 -10.25 7.22 0.01
N ARG A 127 -10.26 5.91 0.30
CA ARG A 127 -11.46 5.18 0.74
C ARG A 127 -12.05 5.75 2.02
N PHE A 128 -11.18 6.15 2.96
CA PHE A 128 -11.58 6.78 4.22
C PHE A 128 -11.51 8.31 4.17
N GLY A 129 -11.53 8.91 2.97
CA GLY A 129 -11.25 10.32 2.73
C GLY A 129 -12.13 11.26 3.56
N PHE A 130 -13.42 10.93 3.75
CA PHE A 130 -14.33 11.71 4.59
C PHE A 130 -13.83 11.85 6.05
N PHE A 131 -13.42 10.75 6.68
CA PHE A 131 -12.95 10.76 8.07
C PHE A 131 -11.57 11.41 8.17
N PHE A 132 -10.71 11.15 7.18
CA PHE A 132 -9.37 11.72 7.11
C PHE A 132 -9.41 13.25 6.94
N GLN A 133 -10.30 13.75 6.08
CA GLN A 133 -10.55 15.17 5.89
C GLN A 133 -11.09 15.80 7.18
N ARG A 134 -12.07 15.18 7.83
CA ARG A 134 -12.63 15.70 9.08
C ARG A 134 -11.59 15.81 10.20
N ALA A 135 -10.64 14.87 10.26
CA ALA A 135 -9.53 14.97 11.21
C ALA A 135 -8.57 16.10 10.87
N LEU A 136 -8.20 16.28 9.59
CA LEU A 136 -7.42 17.43 9.14
C LEU A 136 -8.09 18.76 9.53
N GLU A 137 -9.39 18.89 9.24
CA GLU A 137 -10.17 20.09 9.56
C GLU A 137 -10.18 20.41 11.05
N ARG A 138 -10.32 19.39 11.91
CA ARG A 138 -10.27 19.54 13.37
C ARG A 138 -8.88 19.92 13.86
N SER A 139 -7.85 19.35 13.24
CA SER A 139 -6.47 19.56 13.65
C SER A 139 -5.90 20.92 13.25
N GLN A 140 -6.40 21.53 12.17
CA GLN A 140 -5.88 22.80 11.64
C GLN A 140 -6.59 24.06 12.16
N ILE A 141 -7.58 23.96 13.05
CA ILE A 141 -8.43 25.09 13.50
C ILE A 141 -7.58 26.29 13.96
N HIS A 142 -6.57 26.02 14.78
CA HIS A 142 -5.67 27.04 15.34
C HIS A 142 -4.33 27.08 14.62
N TRP A 143 -4.27 26.62 13.37
CA TRP A 143 -3.02 26.58 12.61
C TRP A 143 -2.38 27.96 12.54
N ALA A 144 -3.15 29.03 12.26
CA ALA A 144 -2.66 30.42 12.19
C ALA A 144 -1.90 30.88 13.45
N GLU A 145 -2.21 30.30 14.62
CA GLU A 145 -1.64 30.66 15.93
C GLU A 145 -0.56 29.67 16.39
N ASN A 146 -0.14 28.73 15.52
CA ASN A 146 0.71 27.58 15.85
C ASN A 146 0.08 26.64 16.91
N GLY A 147 -1.25 26.62 17.02
CA GLY A 147 -2.01 25.83 17.98
C GLY A 147 -2.62 24.55 17.41
N ASN A 148 -1.99 23.94 16.40
CA ASN A 148 -2.50 22.70 15.78
C ASN A 148 -2.77 21.62 16.86
N ASP A 149 -3.98 21.06 16.84
CA ASP A 149 -4.28 19.87 17.64
C ASP A 149 -3.93 18.63 16.81
N TYR A 150 -2.76 18.05 17.08
CA TYR A 150 -2.25 16.92 16.30
C TYR A 150 -3.00 15.61 16.57
N LEU A 151 -3.68 15.48 17.72
CA LEU A 151 -4.25 14.19 18.16
C LEU A 151 -5.30 13.63 17.17
N PRO A 152 -6.31 14.39 16.71
CA PRO A 152 -7.29 13.88 15.75
C PRO A 152 -6.66 13.36 14.46
N PHE A 153 -5.66 14.07 13.92
CA PHE A 153 -4.96 13.66 12.72
C PHE A 153 -4.06 12.44 12.96
N LEU A 154 -3.35 12.39 14.09
CA LEU A 154 -2.52 11.24 14.48
C LEU A 154 -3.35 9.96 14.56
N GLU A 155 -4.50 10.00 15.26
CA GLU A 155 -5.41 8.86 15.38
C GLU A 155 -5.86 8.37 14.00
N MET A 156 -6.31 9.27 13.14
CA MET A 156 -6.78 8.92 11.80
C MET A 156 -5.65 8.42 10.89
N PHE A 157 -4.47 9.02 10.96
CA PHE A 157 -3.32 8.61 10.15
C PHE A 157 -2.87 7.20 10.50
N LEU A 158 -2.73 6.94 11.79
CA LEU A 158 -2.38 5.62 12.30
C LEU A 158 -3.45 4.57 11.96
N ALA A 159 -4.74 4.91 12.06
CA ALA A 159 -5.83 4.02 11.65
C ALA A 159 -5.76 3.67 10.16
N VAL A 160 -5.49 4.65 9.29
CA VAL A 160 -5.32 4.41 7.85
C VAL A 160 -4.11 3.52 7.57
N ILE A 161 -2.98 3.73 8.24
CA ILE A 161 -1.83 2.83 8.16
C ILE A 161 -2.23 1.41 8.56
N TYR A 162 -2.87 1.24 9.72
CA TYR A 162 -3.29 -0.05 10.24
C TYR A 162 -4.26 -0.78 9.31
N LEU A 163 -5.23 -0.08 8.74
CA LEU A 163 -6.19 -0.67 7.79
C LEU A 163 -5.50 -1.06 6.47
N SER A 164 -4.59 -0.23 5.97
CA SER A 164 -3.85 -0.50 4.73
C SER A 164 -3.00 -1.77 4.84
N ILE A 165 -2.47 -2.02 6.05
CA ILE A 165 -1.77 -3.22 6.41
C ILE A 165 -2.68 -4.45 6.35
N GLN A 166 -3.85 -4.36 6.99
CA GLN A 166 -4.74 -5.51 7.11
C GLN A 166 -5.24 -5.96 5.74
N GLU A 167 -5.48 -5.01 4.83
CA GLU A 167 -5.83 -5.28 3.44
C GLU A 167 -4.75 -6.07 2.67
N ASN A 168 -3.50 -6.02 3.12
CA ASN A 168 -2.36 -6.73 2.52
C ASN A 168 -1.88 -7.97 3.28
N GLY A 169 -2.52 -8.28 4.40
CA GLY A 169 -2.20 -9.45 5.21
C GLY A 169 -2.30 -10.75 4.41
N PRO A 170 -1.63 -11.84 4.85
CA PRO A 170 -1.64 -13.14 4.17
C PRO A 170 -3.05 -13.71 3.96
N ALA A 171 -4.01 -13.36 4.82
CA ALA A 171 -5.42 -13.69 4.67
C ALA A 171 -6.08 -12.95 3.47
N ASN A 172 -5.73 -11.69 3.24
CA ASN A 172 -6.28 -10.89 2.15
C ASN A 172 -5.50 -11.04 0.83
N ARG A 173 -4.23 -11.47 0.85
CA ARG A 173 -3.51 -11.91 -0.37
C ARG A 173 -4.23 -13.03 -1.12
N ARG A 174 -4.99 -13.88 -0.41
CA ARG A 174 -5.85 -14.90 -1.02
C ARG A 174 -7.07 -14.30 -1.74
N SER A 175 -7.43 -13.06 -1.45
CA SER A 175 -8.56 -12.33 -2.08
C SER A 175 -8.13 -11.30 -3.14
N THR A 176 -6.89 -10.80 -3.06
CA THR A 176 -6.28 -9.86 -4.01
C THR A 176 -5.40 -10.53 -5.07
N GLY A 177 -5.32 -11.87 -5.06
CA GLY A 177 -5.34 -12.56 -6.34
C GLY A 177 -6.62 -12.07 -7.03
N LYS A 178 -6.47 -11.15 -7.99
CA LYS A 178 -7.45 -10.80 -9.04
C LYS A 178 -8.40 -11.99 -9.10
N LYS A 179 -9.71 -11.84 -8.91
CA LYS A 179 -10.63 -12.94 -9.28
C LYS A 179 -10.29 -13.22 -10.75
N LEU A 180 -9.37 -14.15 -11.00
CA LEU A 180 -9.06 -14.65 -12.31
C LEU A 180 -10.45 -15.12 -12.68
N THR A 181 -11.03 -14.49 -13.70
CA THR A 181 -12.34 -14.93 -14.17
C THR A 181 -12.22 -16.43 -14.39
N LYS A 182 -13.31 -17.19 -14.24
CA LYS A 182 -13.25 -18.66 -14.40
C LYS A 182 -12.46 -19.06 -15.66
N ARG A 183 -12.52 -18.20 -16.69
CA ARG A 183 -11.67 -18.19 -17.89
C ARG A 183 -10.16 -18.09 -17.63
N VAL A 184 -9.66 -17.04 -16.99
CA VAL A 184 -8.20 -16.88 -16.75
C VAL A 184 -7.66 -18.01 -15.87
N GLN A 185 -8.45 -18.55 -14.92
CA GLN A 185 -8.01 -19.70 -14.11
C GLN A 185 -7.75 -20.95 -14.97
N ILE A 186 -8.65 -21.23 -15.92
CA ILE A 186 -8.47 -22.32 -16.89
C ILE A 186 -7.26 -22.04 -17.79
N GLU A 187 -7.14 -20.81 -18.30
CA GLU A 187 -6.03 -20.41 -19.19
C GLU A 187 -4.68 -20.58 -18.50
N THR A 188 -4.52 -20.04 -17.30
CA THR A 188 -3.29 -20.17 -16.50
C THR A 188 -2.97 -21.63 -16.20
N PHE A 189 -3.96 -22.42 -15.76
CA PHE A 189 -3.75 -23.83 -15.45
C PHE A 189 -3.24 -24.63 -16.65
N VAL A 190 -3.78 -24.37 -17.85
CA VAL A 190 -3.37 -25.08 -19.08
C VAL A 190 -2.03 -24.57 -19.61
N LEU A 191 -1.74 -23.27 -19.48
CA LEU A 191 -0.49 -22.67 -19.95
C LEU A 191 0.71 -23.02 -19.05
N GLU A 192 0.50 -23.14 -17.73
CA GLU A 192 1.51 -23.53 -16.74
C GLU A 192 1.71 -25.05 -16.64
N SER A 193 0.82 -25.84 -17.25
CA SER A 193 0.95 -27.31 -17.21
C SER A 193 2.10 -27.78 -18.10
N ALA A 194 3.10 -28.41 -17.49
CA ALA A 194 4.24 -29.00 -18.18
C ALA A 194 3.89 -30.27 -18.99
N THR A 195 2.65 -30.79 -18.85
CA THR A 195 2.19 -32.00 -19.54
C THR A 195 0.83 -31.75 -20.17
N ALA A 196 0.47 -32.55 -21.18
CA ALA A 196 -0.83 -32.40 -21.82
C ALA A 196 -1.95 -32.70 -20.80
N VAL A 197 -2.89 -31.78 -20.63
CA VAL A 197 -3.99 -31.86 -19.65
C VAL A 197 -5.32 -32.18 -20.32
N SER A 198 -6.09 -33.05 -19.71
CA SER A 198 -7.44 -33.45 -20.15
C SER A 198 -8.52 -32.59 -19.49
N LYS A 199 -9.72 -32.58 -20.10
CA LYS A 199 -10.90 -31.91 -19.53
C LYS A 199 -11.20 -32.40 -18.10
N ALA A 200 -11.07 -33.70 -17.85
CA ALA A 200 -11.36 -34.30 -16.54
C ALA A 200 -10.39 -33.81 -15.46
N GLU A 201 -9.10 -33.70 -15.79
CA GLU A 201 -8.07 -33.18 -14.89
C GLU A 201 -8.29 -31.69 -14.56
N ILE A 202 -8.71 -30.88 -15.55
CA ILE A 202 -9.05 -29.47 -15.32
C ILE A 202 -10.28 -29.35 -14.41
N CYS A 203 -11.32 -30.17 -14.63
CA CYS A 203 -12.52 -30.16 -13.79
C CYS A 203 -12.24 -30.66 -12.36
N ALA A 204 -11.30 -31.61 -12.19
CA ALA A 204 -10.87 -32.09 -10.89
C ALA A 204 -10.04 -31.04 -10.12
N ALA A 205 -9.16 -30.31 -10.83
CA ALA A 205 -8.36 -29.23 -10.25
C ALA A 205 -9.19 -27.98 -9.93
N LEU A 206 -10.25 -27.72 -10.70
CA LEU A 206 -11.11 -26.54 -10.58
C LEU A 206 -12.60 -26.95 -10.40
N PRO A 207 -13.00 -27.51 -9.24
CA PRO A 207 -14.38 -27.99 -9.01
C PRO A 207 -15.44 -26.88 -9.01
N GLN A 208 -15.01 -25.62 -8.97
CA GLN A 208 -15.88 -24.42 -8.96
C GLN A 208 -16.32 -23.96 -10.37
N VAL A 209 -15.79 -24.62 -11.42
CA VAL A 209 -16.01 -24.26 -12.82
C VAL A 209 -16.82 -25.35 -13.52
N SER A 210 -17.88 -24.96 -14.21
CA SER A 210 -18.73 -25.92 -14.91
C SER A 210 -18.00 -26.53 -16.11
N PRO A 211 -18.26 -27.81 -16.45
CA PRO A 211 -17.64 -28.47 -17.59
C PRO A 211 -17.86 -27.74 -18.93
N THR A 212 -18.98 -27.03 -19.07
CA THR A 212 -19.31 -26.24 -20.26
C THR A 212 -18.47 -24.96 -20.35
N THR A 213 -18.15 -24.33 -19.22
CA THR A 213 -17.21 -23.19 -19.17
C THR A 213 -15.80 -23.64 -19.56
N VAL A 214 -15.34 -24.81 -19.09
CA VAL A 214 -14.04 -25.37 -19.46
C VAL A 214 -13.95 -25.59 -20.98
N GLU A 215 -14.98 -26.17 -21.60
CA GLU A 215 -15.02 -26.38 -23.05
C GLU A 215 -15.01 -25.08 -23.86
N ALA A 216 -15.78 -24.08 -23.43
CA ALA A 216 -15.84 -22.79 -24.11
C ALA A 216 -14.46 -22.09 -24.12
N VAL A 217 -13.74 -22.13 -23.00
CA VAL A 217 -12.41 -21.51 -22.85
C VAL A 217 -11.35 -22.29 -23.62
N LEU A 218 -11.33 -23.62 -23.52
CA LEU A 218 -10.42 -24.45 -24.31
C LEU A 218 -10.66 -24.26 -25.82
N GLY A 219 -11.93 -24.14 -26.23
CA GLY A 219 -12.30 -23.86 -27.62
C GLY A 219 -11.89 -22.47 -28.11
N SER A 220 -11.86 -21.45 -27.25
CA SER A 220 -11.27 -20.15 -27.61
C SER A 220 -9.75 -20.22 -27.69
N MET A 221 -9.09 -20.84 -26.72
CA MET A 221 -7.62 -20.96 -26.70
C MET A 221 -7.07 -21.74 -27.90
N VAL A 222 -7.78 -22.77 -28.38
CA VAL A 222 -7.40 -23.50 -29.61
C VAL A 222 -7.55 -22.60 -30.84
N ARG A 223 -8.64 -21.82 -30.95
CA ARG A 223 -8.84 -20.87 -32.06
C ARG A 223 -7.77 -19.76 -32.06
N GLU A 224 -7.39 -19.30 -30.89
CA GLU A 224 -6.35 -18.30 -30.65
C GLU A 224 -4.92 -18.87 -30.79
N ARG A 225 -4.78 -20.18 -31.09
CA ARG A 225 -3.49 -20.90 -31.21
C ARG A 225 -2.61 -20.85 -29.96
N ALA A 226 -3.19 -20.57 -28.79
CA ALA A 226 -2.48 -20.59 -27.51
C ALA A 226 -2.20 -22.02 -27.01
N ILE A 227 -3.05 -22.98 -27.39
CA ILE A 227 -2.94 -24.40 -27.02
C ILE A 227 -3.16 -25.31 -28.23
N ILE A 228 -2.53 -26.47 -28.20
CA ILE A 228 -2.67 -27.52 -29.22
C ILE A 228 -3.50 -28.66 -28.65
N ARG A 229 -4.46 -29.11 -29.46
CA ARG A 229 -5.26 -30.29 -29.18
C ARG A 229 -4.48 -31.56 -29.58
N ILE A 230 -4.28 -32.46 -28.63
CA ILE A 230 -3.60 -33.75 -28.84
C ILE A 230 -4.64 -34.87 -28.68
N GLY A 231 -4.74 -35.72 -29.71
CA GLY A 231 -5.67 -36.86 -29.74
C GLY A 231 -7.11 -36.50 -30.15
N GLY A 232 -7.99 -37.51 -30.15
CA GLY A 232 -9.39 -37.41 -30.56
C GLY A 232 -10.36 -38.13 -29.62
N GLY A 233 -11.62 -37.70 -29.60
CA GLY A 233 -12.67 -38.32 -28.79
C GLY A 233 -12.47 -38.16 -27.28
N ARG A 234 -12.75 -39.23 -26.52
CA ARG A 234 -12.70 -39.24 -25.03
C ARG A 234 -11.29 -39.05 -24.45
N GLY A 235 -10.25 -39.26 -25.27
CA GLY A 235 -8.84 -39.08 -24.88
C GLY A 235 -8.25 -37.73 -25.28
N THR A 236 -9.08 -36.72 -25.60
CA THR A 236 -8.58 -35.40 -25.99
C THR A 236 -7.80 -34.73 -24.84
N ARG A 237 -6.57 -34.32 -25.10
CA ARG A 237 -5.72 -33.55 -24.19
C ARG A 237 -5.29 -32.23 -24.84
N TYR A 238 -4.88 -31.28 -24.03
CA TYR A 238 -4.48 -29.94 -24.45
C TYR A 238 -3.09 -29.65 -23.92
N LEU A 239 -2.23 -29.10 -24.77
CA LEU A 239 -0.88 -28.69 -24.39
C LEU A 239 -0.66 -27.24 -24.78
N SER A 240 0.06 -26.49 -23.96
CA SER A 240 0.51 -25.13 -24.31
C SER A 240 1.31 -25.14 -25.61
N ALA A 241 0.99 -24.25 -26.55
CA ALA A 241 1.72 -24.14 -27.82
C ALA A 241 3.20 -23.82 -27.59
N ALA A 242 3.52 -23.06 -26.53
CA ALA A 242 4.89 -22.76 -26.12
C ALA A 242 5.70 -24.00 -25.68
N HIS A 243 5.03 -25.02 -25.12
CA HIS A 243 5.67 -26.28 -24.71
C HIS A 243 5.67 -27.35 -25.82
N SER A 244 5.04 -27.06 -26.95
CA SER A 244 4.94 -27.96 -28.09
C SER A 244 6.00 -27.72 -29.16
N LEU A 245 6.81 -26.68 -29.02
CA LEU A 245 7.98 -26.44 -29.86
C LEU A 245 9.10 -27.38 -29.40
N PRO A 246 9.50 -28.40 -30.18
CA PRO A 246 10.74 -29.09 -29.91
C PRO A 246 11.88 -28.10 -30.09
N SER A 247 12.78 -28.06 -29.11
CA SER A 247 14.16 -27.61 -29.31
C SER A 247 14.71 -28.36 -30.53
N GLN A 248 14.69 -27.73 -31.69
CA GLN A 248 15.29 -28.23 -32.92
C GLN A 248 16.33 -27.20 -33.34
N GLN A 249 17.59 -27.66 -33.18
CA GLN A 249 18.88 -27.14 -33.65
C GLN A 249 19.55 -26.07 -32.80
#